data_AF-A0A7U9R893-F1
#
_entry.id   AF-A0A7U9R893-F1
#
_cell.length_a   1.000
_cell.length_b   1.000
_cell.length_c   1.000
_cell.angle_alpha   90.00
_cell.angle_beta   90.00
_cell.angle_gamma   90.00
#
_symmetry.space_group_name_H-M   'P 1'
#
loop_
_entity.id
_entity.type
_entity.pdbx_description
1 polymer ?
#
loop_
_entity_poly.entity_id
_entity_poly.type
_entity_poly.pdbx_seq_one_letter_code
_entity_poly.pdbx_strand_id
1 'polypeptide(L)'
;MGVKTIAEIKGVVRQINIGDMSIEDLENLTPVDSVNFSKRNFSEEQIEDINQRTVVNHLRNAKHIVFDRKNHVRYCEANPKVIWEKIDFTQYRNLVISTELIYRDYAELMEELDIRDGYELFYVIKSSIENWNTSLFEINCRRVPVIVMGDGSEEHQAIQLLKELSPIDFQSYYEAYEERFGVRKESAQGNPTNSSILANYYTEGIYAIDVPSIDERDVAAFKEVLEIKNFWFTDELEREFEKVCIHSSDDAFNSAAFKRLGYTLNMGYAYNDIYSSVVNYFDAELFSSDIVDLNELDRRLVNLSIFNSALYKKKMDLEYIEVAPKILISISQVEYVYGITISDVKKLQKWVLKCEDKYFNAHSLWNRLSESGFSEKLQNNEWMCTCIFRQQEAIASLQVAGGIILCREYSELNFGLICKWLVEKNGRMTIQNLTLLFNDTFSTRVLVSKIAEKMKAYGLWETFVTDSFEEYIDNLVVNTDLELDDNDLFQEEFF
;
A
#
# COMPACT_ATOMS: atom_id res chain seq x y z
N MET A 1 -29.11 43.35 20.98
CA MET A 1 -27.83 42.68 21.28
C MET A 1 -28.06 41.68 22.39
N GLY A 2 -28.51 40.48 22.04
CA GLY A 2 -28.65 39.37 22.98
C GLY A 2 -27.43 38.47 22.84
N VAL A 3 -26.66 38.31 23.92
CA VAL A 3 -25.52 37.39 23.97
C VAL A 3 -26.08 35.98 23.98
N LYS A 4 -25.96 35.26 22.86
CA LYS A 4 -26.29 33.83 22.80
C LYS A 4 -25.29 33.04 23.66
N THR A 5 -25.79 32.08 24.41
CA THR A 5 -24.99 31.27 25.33
C THR A 5 -24.19 30.19 24.58
N ILE A 6 -23.05 29.76 25.13
CA ILE A 6 -22.19 28.68 24.57
C ILE A 6 -22.98 27.39 24.30
N ALA A 7 -24.08 27.16 25.03
CA ALA A 7 -24.99 26.03 24.79
C ALA A 7 -25.80 26.16 23.49
N GLU A 8 -26.20 27.38 23.11
CA GLU A 8 -26.92 27.65 21.86
C GLU A 8 -25.98 27.52 20.65
N ILE A 9 -24.72 27.93 20.79
CA ILE A 9 -23.67 27.73 19.77
C ILE A 9 -23.38 26.23 19.59
N LYS A 10 -23.30 25.45 20.68
CA LYS A 10 -23.17 23.98 20.60
C LYS A 10 -24.40 23.29 20.01
N GLY A 11 -25.60 23.87 20.15
CA GLY A 11 -26.84 23.38 19.55
C GLY A 11 -26.86 23.56 18.03
N VAL A 12 -26.42 24.72 17.53
CA VAL A 12 -26.33 25.00 16.09
C VAL A 12 -25.25 24.14 15.41
N VAL A 13 -24.11 23.91 16.08
CA VAL A 13 -23.03 23.03 15.57
C VAL A 13 -23.45 21.56 15.58
N ARG A 14 -24.33 21.13 16.51
CA ARG A 14 -24.93 19.77 16.50
C ARG A 14 -25.97 19.56 15.39
N GLN A 15 -26.47 20.63 14.76
CA GLN A 15 -27.39 20.56 13.63
C GLN A 15 -26.69 20.52 12.27
N ILE A 16 -25.36 20.57 12.23
CA ILE A 16 -24.60 20.23 11.02
C ILE A 16 -24.57 18.70 10.93
N ASN A 17 -25.69 18.12 10.49
CA ASN A 17 -25.68 16.76 9.98
C ASN A 17 -24.89 16.79 8.67
N ILE A 18 -23.70 16.17 8.64
CA ILE A 18 -22.95 15.94 7.39
C ILE A 18 -23.75 15.09 6.37
N GLY A 19 -24.84 14.46 6.80
CA GLY A 19 -25.82 13.81 5.91
C GLY A 19 -26.44 14.75 4.86
N ASP A 20 -26.14 16.04 4.90
CA ASP A 20 -26.66 17.07 3.99
C ASP A 20 -25.59 17.79 3.14
N MET A 21 -24.34 17.33 3.07
CA MET A 21 -23.48 17.66 1.93
C MET A 21 -23.75 16.64 0.83
N SER A 22 -24.10 17.06 -0.40
CA SER A 22 -24.16 16.09 -1.48
C SER A 22 -22.76 15.50 -1.67
N ILE A 23 -22.69 14.18 -1.80
CA ILE A 23 -21.46 13.44 -2.12
C ILE A 23 -20.77 14.12 -3.34
N GLU A 24 -21.58 14.67 -4.26
CA GLU A 24 -21.19 15.45 -5.44
C GLU A 24 -20.29 16.68 -5.20
N ASP A 25 -20.38 17.36 -4.05
CA ASP A 25 -19.56 18.54 -3.75
C ASP A 25 -18.15 18.18 -3.24
N LEU A 26 -17.92 16.91 -2.85
CA LEU A 26 -16.66 16.41 -2.27
C LEU A 26 -16.04 15.23 -3.03
N GLU A 27 -16.63 14.74 -4.12
CA GLU A 27 -16.02 13.67 -4.93
C GLU A 27 -14.73 14.11 -5.67
N ASN A 28 -14.54 15.41 -5.87
CA ASN A 28 -13.34 16.00 -6.48
C ASN A 28 -12.42 16.63 -5.42
N LEU A 29 -11.10 16.64 -5.68
CA LEU A 29 -10.12 17.32 -4.81
C LEU A 29 -10.43 18.82 -4.74
N THR A 30 -11.14 19.23 -3.70
CA THR A 30 -11.58 20.61 -3.52
C THR A 30 -10.64 21.30 -2.54
N PRO A 31 -10.06 22.48 -2.86
CA PRO A 31 -9.30 23.23 -1.87
C PRO A 31 -10.16 23.45 -0.64
N VAL A 32 -9.66 23.11 0.54
CA VAL A 32 -10.46 23.19 1.78
C VAL A 32 -11.05 24.59 2.01
N ASP A 33 -10.33 25.63 1.59
CA ASP A 33 -10.73 27.04 1.70
C ASP A 33 -11.82 27.44 0.67
N SER A 34 -12.08 26.59 -0.32
CA SER A 34 -13.07 26.80 -1.38
C SER A 34 -14.38 26.01 -1.19
N VAL A 35 -14.48 25.22 -0.10
CA VAL A 35 -15.74 24.55 0.28
C VAL A 35 -16.78 25.63 0.55
N ASN A 36 -17.70 25.81 -0.40
CA ASN A 36 -18.64 26.91 -0.42
C ASN A 36 -19.96 26.52 0.26
N PHE A 37 -20.17 26.96 1.50
CA PHE A 37 -21.37 26.67 2.29
C PHE A 37 -22.64 27.42 1.85
N SER A 38 -22.56 28.26 0.81
CA SER A 38 -23.65 29.15 0.38
C SER A 38 -24.82 28.48 -0.34
N LYS A 39 -24.88 27.13 -0.41
CA LYS A 39 -25.90 26.41 -1.20
C LYS A 39 -27.05 25.77 -0.45
N ARG A 40 -27.22 25.96 0.86
CA ARG A 40 -28.44 25.53 1.58
C ARG A 40 -28.90 26.59 2.59
N ASN A 41 -30.22 26.68 2.80
CA ASN A 41 -31.05 27.60 3.61
C ASN A 41 -30.50 28.16 4.96
N PHE A 42 -29.26 28.62 5.00
CA PHE A 42 -28.68 29.38 6.10
C PHE A 42 -28.85 30.87 5.77
N SER A 43 -29.29 31.66 6.75
CA SER A 43 -29.30 33.12 6.59
C SER A 43 -27.86 33.65 6.47
N GLU A 44 -27.66 34.78 5.80
CA GLU A 44 -26.33 35.41 5.67
C GLU A 44 -25.65 35.60 7.05
N GLU A 45 -26.42 35.92 8.10
CA GLU A 45 -25.94 35.98 9.49
C GLU A 45 -25.43 34.64 10.05
N GLN A 46 -26.01 33.50 9.64
CA GLN A 46 -25.56 32.17 10.10
C GLN A 46 -24.26 31.74 9.43
N ILE A 47 -24.00 32.20 8.20
CA ILE A 47 -22.79 31.89 7.44
C ILE A 47 -21.60 32.72 7.96
N GLU A 48 -21.83 33.98 8.36
CA GLU A 48 -20.80 34.85 8.96
C GLU A 48 -20.26 34.33 10.30
N ASP A 49 -21.06 33.61 11.07
CA ASP A 49 -20.70 33.06 12.38
C ASP A 49 -19.98 31.68 12.32
N ILE A 50 -19.92 31.04 11.15
CA ILE A 50 -19.27 29.72 10.99
C ILE A 50 -17.75 29.90 10.91
N ASN A 51 -17.08 29.59 12.02
CA ASN A 51 -15.63 29.53 12.05
C ASN A 51 -15.11 28.39 11.15
N GLN A 52 -14.48 28.74 10.03
CA GLN A 52 -13.87 27.79 9.08
C GLN A 52 -12.98 26.75 9.78
N ARG A 53 -12.22 27.16 10.81
CA ARG A 53 -11.36 26.23 11.56
C ARG A 53 -12.15 25.13 12.27
N THR A 54 -13.34 25.45 12.77
CA THR A 54 -14.23 24.46 13.41
C THR A 54 -14.75 23.46 12.38
N VAL A 55 -15.11 23.94 11.19
CA VAL A 55 -15.59 23.06 10.11
C VAL A 55 -14.48 22.15 9.59
N VAL A 56 -13.30 22.69 9.32
CA VAL A 56 -12.14 21.89 8.89
C VAL A 56 -11.79 20.84 9.96
N ASN A 57 -11.82 21.20 11.24
CA ASN A 57 -11.61 20.24 12.31
C ASN A 57 -12.68 19.16 12.35
N HIS A 58 -13.94 19.48 12.05
CA HIS A 58 -15.01 18.50 11.97
C HIS A 58 -14.80 17.53 10.80
N LEU A 59 -14.51 18.06 9.60
CA LEU A 59 -14.20 17.26 8.40
C LEU A 59 -13.00 16.34 8.61
N ARG A 60 -11.94 16.81 9.27
CA ARG A 60 -10.73 16.03 9.60
C ARG A 60 -10.97 14.85 10.56
N ASN A 61 -12.17 14.71 11.11
CA ASN A 61 -12.58 13.60 11.97
C ASN A 61 -13.78 12.83 11.41
N ALA A 62 -14.35 13.26 10.27
CA ALA A 62 -15.49 12.60 9.66
C ALA A 62 -15.04 11.32 8.95
N LYS A 63 -15.88 10.28 9.02
CA LYS A 63 -15.67 9.03 8.27
C LYS A 63 -15.76 9.31 6.77
N HIS A 64 -14.96 8.60 5.99
CA HIS A 64 -14.88 8.73 4.52
C HIS A 64 -14.45 10.12 4.01
N ILE A 65 -14.04 11.05 4.87
CA ILE A 65 -13.49 12.34 4.45
C ILE A 65 -11.98 12.30 4.62
N VAL A 66 -11.28 12.53 3.52
CA VAL A 66 -9.81 12.49 3.46
C VAL A 66 -9.26 13.81 2.94
N PHE A 67 -8.01 14.10 3.30
CA PHE A 67 -7.27 15.24 2.77
C PHE A 67 -5.95 14.77 2.15
N ASP A 68 -5.62 15.34 1.00
CA ASP A 68 -4.35 15.11 0.32
C ASP A 68 -3.20 15.91 0.95
N ARG A 69 -1.98 15.70 0.45
CA ARG A 69 -0.79 16.46 0.85
C ARG A 69 -0.94 17.99 0.76
N LYS A 70 -1.73 18.48 -0.20
CA LYS A 70 -1.97 19.91 -0.46
C LYS A 70 -3.17 20.43 0.31
N ASN A 71 -3.74 19.63 1.21
CA ASN A 71 -4.87 19.98 2.06
C ASN A 71 -6.18 20.16 1.26
N HIS A 72 -6.29 19.56 0.07
CA HIS A 72 -7.56 19.41 -0.63
C HIS A 72 -8.38 18.31 0.04
N VAL A 73 -9.69 18.51 0.16
CA VAL A 73 -10.61 17.56 0.77
C VAL A 73 -11.35 16.79 -0.31
N ARG A 74 -11.62 15.51 -0.05
CA ARG A 74 -12.58 14.73 -0.83
C ARG A 74 -13.23 13.62 -0.02
N TYR A 75 -14.29 13.04 -0.57
CA TYR A 75 -14.88 11.79 -0.14
C TYR A 75 -14.03 10.60 -0.64
N CYS A 76 -13.90 9.58 0.20
CA CYS A 76 -13.14 8.36 -0.04
C CYS A 76 -13.99 7.16 0.38
N GLU A 77 -14.38 6.34 -0.60
CA GLU A 77 -15.23 5.17 -0.39
C GLU A 77 -14.49 3.98 0.24
N ALA A 78 -13.16 4.08 0.38
CA ALA A 78 -12.32 3.03 0.96
C ALA A 78 -12.97 2.47 2.25
N ASN A 79 -13.34 1.19 2.21
CA ASN A 79 -13.85 0.50 3.39
C ASN A 79 -12.70 0.32 4.38
N PRO A 80 -12.73 0.97 5.56
CA PRO A 80 -11.61 0.91 6.47
C PRO A 80 -11.35 -0.50 7.02
N LYS A 81 -12.33 -1.40 7.03
CA LYS A 81 -12.13 -2.80 7.45
C LYS A 81 -11.06 -3.48 6.61
N VAL A 82 -11.06 -3.23 5.30
CA VAL A 82 -10.07 -3.82 4.37
C VAL A 82 -8.66 -3.35 4.71
N ILE A 83 -8.49 -2.09 5.13
CA ILE A 83 -7.20 -1.57 5.62
C ILE A 83 -6.74 -2.36 6.85
N TRP A 84 -7.62 -2.56 7.84
CA TRP A 84 -7.28 -3.25 9.08
C TRP A 84 -7.03 -4.76 8.91
N GLU A 85 -7.61 -5.38 7.88
CA GLU A 85 -7.42 -6.82 7.57
C GLU A 85 -6.22 -7.08 6.64
N LYS A 86 -6.02 -6.22 5.63
CA LYS A 86 -5.01 -6.44 4.59
C LYS A 86 -3.66 -5.77 4.89
N ILE A 87 -3.58 -4.82 5.82
CA ILE A 87 -2.30 -4.25 6.25
C ILE A 87 -1.84 -4.97 7.50
N ASP A 88 -0.66 -5.57 7.44
CA ASP A 88 0.02 -6.05 8.63
C ASP A 88 0.63 -4.86 9.38
N PHE A 89 -0.12 -4.30 10.33
CA PHE A 89 0.37 -3.20 11.17
C PHE A 89 1.44 -3.66 12.17
N THR A 90 1.53 -4.96 12.46
CA THR A 90 2.47 -5.49 13.47
C THR A 90 3.93 -5.32 13.04
N GLN A 91 4.21 -5.27 11.74
CA GLN A 91 5.55 -4.99 11.21
C GLN A 91 6.07 -3.59 11.56
N TYR A 92 5.18 -2.66 11.93
CA TYR A 92 5.54 -1.30 12.31
C TYR A 92 5.50 -1.08 13.83
N ARG A 93 5.32 -2.14 14.62
CA ARG A 93 5.19 -2.05 16.08
C ARG A 93 6.40 -1.35 16.70
N ASN A 94 6.13 -0.48 17.67
CA ASN A 94 7.11 0.33 18.39
C ASN A 94 7.89 1.32 17.49
N LEU A 95 7.32 1.76 16.38
CA LEU A 95 7.90 2.78 15.49
C LEU A 95 7.06 4.06 15.43
N VAL A 96 7.71 5.17 15.06
CA VAL A 96 7.05 6.40 14.65
C VAL A 96 7.27 6.58 13.16
N ILE A 97 6.20 6.36 12.39
CA ILE A 97 6.25 6.32 10.92
C ILE A 97 5.32 7.34 10.31
N SER A 98 5.56 7.67 9.05
CA SER A 98 4.55 8.29 8.22
C SER A 98 3.66 7.23 7.57
N THR A 99 2.38 7.54 7.38
CA THR A 99 1.48 6.74 6.53
C THR A 99 1.89 6.73 5.07
N GLU A 100 2.80 7.61 4.62
CA GLU A 100 3.47 7.49 3.31
C GLU A 100 4.31 6.22 3.20
N LEU A 101 4.88 5.73 4.33
CA LEU A 101 5.58 4.45 4.35
C LEU A 101 4.61 3.31 4.05
N ILE A 102 3.51 3.25 4.79
CA ILE A 102 2.46 2.23 4.59
C ILE A 102 1.89 2.32 3.16
N TYR A 103 1.65 3.54 2.67
CA TYR A 103 1.16 3.77 1.32
C TYR A 103 2.06 3.14 0.26
N ARG A 104 3.38 3.34 0.39
CA ARG A 104 4.38 2.77 -0.52
C ARG A 104 4.47 1.24 -0.39
N ASP A 105 4.49 0.74 0.84
CA ASP A 105 4.63 -0.70 1.11
C ASP A 105 3.40 -1.50 0.65
N TYR A 106 2.23 -0.85 0.60
CA TYR A 106 0.95 -1.43 0.18
C TYR A 106 0.36 -0.73 -1.05
N ALA A 107 1.19 -0.28 -1.98
CA ALA A 107 0.76 0.54 -3.12
C ALA A 107 -0.41 -0.07 -3.93
N GLU A 108 -0.38 -1.40 -4.15
CA GLU A 108 -1.45 -2.12 -4.85
C GLU A 108 -2.79 -2.04 -4.10
N LEU A 109 -2.76 -2.18 -2.77
CA LEU A 109 -3.96 -2.06 -1.94
C LEU A 109 -4.47 -0.61 -1.91
N MET A 110 -3.58 0.37 -1.87
CA MET A 110 -3.97 1.78 -1.90
C MET A 110 -4.68 2.11 -3.21
N GLU A 111 -4.14 1.63 -4.34
CA GLU A 111 -4.78 1.76 -5.64
C GLU A 111 -6.13 1.03 -5.68
N GLU A 112 -6.20 -0.18 -5.12
CA GLU A 112 -7.44 -0.96 -4.99
C GLU A 112 -8.53 -0.15 -4.26
N LEU A 113 -8.16 0.58 -3.21
CA LEU A 113 -9.07 1.34 -2.35
C LEU A 113 -9.27 2.81 -2.78
N ASP A 114 -8.74 3.22 -3.93
CA ASP A 114 -8.68 4.62 -4.36
C ASP A 114 -8.03 5.55 -3.33
N ILE A 115 -7.08 5.10 -2.54
CA ILE A 115 -6.30 5.98 -1.65
C ILE A 115 -5.15 6.56 -2.49
N ARG A 116 -5.03 7.89 -2.56
CA ARG A 116 -4.18 8.57 -3.55
C ARG A 116 -2.81 8.98 -3.03
N ASP A 117 -2.66 9.13 -1.73
CA ASP A 117 -1.37 9.38 -1.07
C ASP A 117 -1.41 8.93 0.40
N GLY A 118 -0.26 8.99 1.07
CA GLY A 118 -0.18 8.68 2.50
C GLY A 118 -0.98 9.65 3.39
N TYR A 119 -1.28 10.87 2.93
CA TYR A 119 -2.09 11.81 3.71
C TYR A 119 -3.55 11.37 3.77
N GLU A 120 -4.11 10.91 2.65
CA GLU A 120 -5.46 10.35 2.63
C GLU A 120 -5.54 9.10 3.51
N LEU A 121 -4.56 8.20 3.41
CA LEU A 121 -4.48 7.00 4.26
C LEU A 121 -4.50 7.36 5.75
N PHE A 122 -3.83 8.44 6.16
CA PHE A 122 -3.85 8.92 7.54
C PHE A 122 -5.27 9.21 8.02
N TYR A 123 -6.11 9.83 7.20
CA TYR A 123 -7.49 10.15 7.58
C TYR A 123 -8.39 8.91 7.59
N VAL A 124 -8.17 7.96 6.68
CA VAL A 124 -8.86 6.65 6.71
C VAL A 124 -8.55 5.92 8.03
N ILE A 125 -7.27 5.83 8.40
CA ILE A 125 -6.82 5.22 9.66
C ILE A 125 -7.39 5.97 10.87
N LYS A 126 -7.25 7.29 10.89
CA LYS A 126 -7.64 8.13 12.04
C LYS A 126 -9.16 8.08 12.31
N SER A 127 -9.98 8.09 11.26
CA SER A 127 -11.45 8.12 11.39
C SER A 127 -12.08 6.75 11.66
N SER A 128 -11.27 5.69 11.63
CA SER A 128 -11.70 4.30 11.84
C SER A 128 -10.84 3.54 12.86
N ILE A 129 -10.07 4.28 13.68
CA ILE A 129 -9.12 3.73 14.64
C ILE A 129 -9.79 2.81 15.66
N GLU A 130 -11.09 2.97 15.90
CA GLU A 130 -11.89 2.11 16.76
C GLU A 130 -12.01 0.66 16.26
N ASN A 131 -11.74 0.41 14.97
CA ASN A 131 -11.74 -0.94 14.40
C ASN A 131 -10.44 -1.70 14.70
N TRP A 132 -9.41 -1.02 15.21
CA TRP A 132 -8.15 -1.66 15.54
C TRP A 132 -8.25 -2.45 16.84
N ASN A 133 -7.67 -3.66 16.83
CA ASN A 133 -7.59 -4.47 18.04
C ASN A 133 -6.48 -3.95 18.96
N THR A 134 -6.85 -3.08 19.90
CA THR A 134 -5.93 -2.47 20.87
C THR A 134 -5.24 -3.46 21.80
N SER A 135 -5.67 -4.73 21.84
CA SER A 135 -4.94 -5.77 22.59
C SER A 135 -3.59 -6.15 21.97
N LEU A 136 -3.34 -5.83 20.69
CA LEU A 136 -2.03 -6.05 20.03
C LEU A 136 -1.02 -4.96 20.42
N PHE A 137 -1.40 -3.69 20.22
CA PHE A 137 -0.71 -2.48 20.66
C PHE A 137 -1.59 -1.26 20.36
N GLU A 138 -1.29 -0.09 20.93
CA GLU A 138 -2.03 1.15 20.64
C GLU A 138 -1.53 1.81 19.36
N ILE A 139 -2.43 2.40 18.55
CA ILE A 139 -2.05 3.21 17.38
C ILE A 139 -2.52 4.64 17.63
N ASN A 140 -1.59 5.61 17.54
CA ASN A 140 -1.87 7.01 17.82
C ASN A 140 -1.56 7.91 16.61
N CYS A 141 -2.59 8.58 16.09
CA CYS A 141 -2.46 9.58 15.02
C CYS A 141 -2.00 10.94 15.57
N ARG A 142 -0.68 11.18 15.63
CA ARG A 142 -0.07 12.35 16.27
C ARG A 142 -0.18 13.65 15.47
N ARG A 143 0.44 13.69 14.28
CA ARG A 143 0.43 14.86 13.37
C ARG A 143 0.23 14.32 11.97
N VAL A 144 -0.55 14.94 11.08
CA VAL A 144 -0.66 14.44 9.70
C VAL A 144 0.71 14.58 9.00
N PRO A 145 1.27 13.57 8.30
CA PRO A 145 0.79 12.19 8.12
C PRO A 145 1.61 11.16 8.96
N VAL A 146 1.97 11.48 10.20
CA VAL A 146 2.77 10.69 11.15
C VAL A 146 1.90 10.01 12.22
N ILE A 147 2.12 8.72 12.39
CA ILE A 147 1.47 7.85 13.38
C ILE A 147 2.52 7.20 14.29
N VAL A 148 2.13 6.96 15.54
CA VAL A 148 2.93 6.24 16.53
C VAL A 148 2.29 4.85 16.72
N MET A 149 3.09 3.81 16.55
CA MET A 149 2.67 2.42 16.70
C MET A 149 3.22 1.87 18.01
N GLY A 150 2.36 1.52 18.95
CA GLY A 150 2.74 1.05 20.28
C GLY A 150 3.55 2.11 21.03
N ASP A 151 4.67 1.68 21.60
CA ASP A 151 5.56 2.54 22.41
C ASP A 151 6.62 3.26 21.57
N GLY A 152 6.32 3.52 20.29
CA GLY A 152 7.26 4.12 19.35
C GLY A 152 7.81 5.47 19.82
N SER A 153 9.13 5.63 19.71
CA SER A 153 9.84 6.83 20.13
C SER A 153 10.77 7.34 19.02
N GLU A 154 10.55 8.58 18.56
CA GLU A 154 11.41 9.21 17.54
C GLU A 154 12.87 9.30 18.00
N GLU A 155 13.11 9.48 19.31
CA GLU A 155 14.44 9.54 19.91
C GLU A 155 15.17 8.20 19.84
N HIS A 156 14.53 7.13 20.36
CA HIS A 156 15.11 5.79 20.33
C HIS A 156 15.32 5.34 18.88
N GLN A 157 14.35 5.60 18.02
CA GLN A 157 14.41 5.31 16.59
C GLN A 157 15.57 6.01 15.89
N ALA A 158 15.81 7.29 16.20
CA ALA A 158 16.92 8.05 15.64
C ALA A 158 18.27 7.51 16.11
N ILE A 159 18.43 7.26 17.42
CA ILE A 159 19.68 6.68 17.94
C ILE A 159 19.91 5.29 17.36
N GLN A 160 18.88 4.45 17.29
CA GLN A 160 19.01 3.08 16.79
C GLN A 160 19.43 3.07 15.32
N LEU A 161 18.77 3.87 14.47
CA LEU A 161 19.20 4.04 13.08
C LEU A 161 20.65 4.53 13.00
N LEU A 162 21.06 5.45 13.87
CA LEU A 162 22.43 5.90 13.89
C LEU A 162 23.41 4.78 14.29
N LYS A 163 23.11 4.00 15.32
CA LYS A 163 23.95 2.85 15.74
C LYS A 163 24.16 1.85 14.61
N GLU A 164 23.18 1.70 13.73
CA GLU A 164 23.26 0.79 12.59
C GLU A 164 24.11 1.34 11.44
N LEU A 165 23.92 2.63 11.11
CA LEU A 165 24.54 3.25 9.94
C LEU A 165 25.90 3.87 10.23
N SER A 166 26.22 4.09 11.51
CA SER A 166 27.43 4.80 11.92
C SER A 166 28.71 4.04 11.51
N PRO A 167 29.73 4.76 10.98
CA PRO A 167 29.75 6.19 10.69
C PRO A 167 29.00 6.54 9.40
N ILE A 168 28.22 7.62 9.43
CA ILE A 168 27.42 8.09 8.28
C ILE A 168 27.44 9.61 8.17
N ASP A 169 27.44 10.16 6.95
CA ASP A 169 27.33 11.61 6.77
C ASP A 169 25.92 12.13 7.08
N PHE A 170 25.83 13.42 7.38
CA PHE A 170 24.58 14.08 7.74
C PHE A 170 23.46 13.85 6.72
N GLN A 171 23.74 14.01 5.43
CA GLN A 171 22.71 13.98 4.40
C GLN A 171 22.20 12.56 4.18
N SER A 172 23.13 11.60 4.07
CA SER A 172 22.79 10.17 3.92
C SER A 172 22.01 9.64 5.12
N TYR A 173 22.29 10.12 6.34
CA TYR A 173 21.51 9.71 7.52
C TYR A 173 20.03 10.08 7.40
N TYR A 174 19.71 11.32 7.00
CA TYR A 174 18.31 11.73 6.89
C TYR A 174 17.60 11.16 5.65
N GLU A 175 18.35 10.85 4.59
CA GLU A 175 17.82 10.09 3.46
C GLU A 175 17.46 8.67 3.87
N ALA A 176 18.33 8.00 4.63
CA ALA A 176 18.03 6.70 5.22
C ALA A 176 16.85 6.78 6.20
N TYR A 177 16.73 7.85 7.01
CA TYR A 177 15.60 8.05 7.91
C TYR A 177 14.27 8.20 7.15
N GLU A 178 14.26 8.98 6.07
CA GLU A 178 13.07 9.14 5.23
C GLU A 178 12.69 7.84 4.53
N GLU A 179 13.66 7.16 3.92
CA GLU A 179 13.44 5.88 3.29
C GLU A 179 12.86 4.87 4.27
N ARG A 180 13.38 4.86 5.50
CA ARG A 180 13.06 3.89 6.53
C ARG A 180 11.71 4.09 7.19
N PHE A 181 11.37 5.33 7.53
CA PHE A 181 10.18 5.63 8.34
C PHE A 181 9.09 6.36 7.55
N GLY A 182 9.34 6.67 6.27
CA GLY A 182 8.47 7.50 5.42
C GLY A 182 8.37 8.95 5.86
N VAL A 183 9.07 9.34 6.93
CA VAL A 183 9.07 10.71 7.43
C VAL A 183 10.07 11.52 6.61
N ARG A 184 9.58 12.48 5.83
CA ARG A 184 10.42 13.31 4.97
C ARG A 184 11.67 13.84 5.66
N LYS A 185 12.80 13.80 4.97
CA LYS A 185 14.08 14.23 5.51
C LYS A 185 14.03 15.65 6.07
N GLU A 186 13.36 16.59 5.40
CA GLU A 186 13.24 17.96 5.89
C GLU A 186 12.43 18.04 7.19
N SER A 187 11.42 17.17 7.35
CA SER A 187 10.60 17.08 8.56
C SER A 187 11.31 16.39 9.71
N ALA A 188 12.13 15.37 9.42
CA ALA A 188 12.98 14.70 10.40
C ALA A 188 14.12 15.61 10.88
N GLN A 189 14.76 16.35 9.96
CA GLN A 189 15.78 17.37 10.27
C GLN A 189 15.23 18.49 11.15
N GLY A 190 14.03 18.96 10.83
CA GLY A 190 13.34 20.01 11.60
C GLY A 190 12.77 19.54 12.95
N ASN A 191 12.88 18.25 13.30
CA ASN A 191 12.38 17.73 14.56
C ASN A 191 13.36 18.06 15.71
N PRO A 192 12.96 18.85 16.71
CA PRO A 192 13.83 19.20 17.84
C PRO A 192 14.31 17.98 18.64
N THR A 193 13.46 16.96 18.78
CA THR A 193 13.80 15.73 19.51
C THR A 193 14.97 15.01 18.83
N ASN A 194 14.87 14.75 17.52
CA ASN A 194 15.93 14.07 16.78
C ASN A 194 17.20 14.92 16.69
N SER A 195 17.08 16.21 16.36
CA SER A 195 18.24 17.07 16.20
C SER A 195 19.02 17.25 17.51
N SER A 196 18.35 17.35 18.66
CA SER A 196 19.00 17.48 19.97
C SER A 196 19.74 16.22 20.42
N ILE A 197 19.15 15.03 20.25
CA ILE A 197 19.79 13.79 20.69
C ILE A 197 20.97 13.41 19.78
N LEU A 198 20.81 13.59 18.47
CA LEU A 198 21.83 13.25 17.49
C LEU A 198 23.02 14.23 17.52
N ALA A 199 22.82 15.46 18.00
CA ALA A 199 23.89 16.45 18.12
C ALA A 199 25.09 15.94 18.93
N ASN A 200 24.87 15.05 19.90
CA ASN A 200 25.93 14.45 20.71
C ASN A 200 26.89 13.57 19.90
N TYR A 201 26.46 13.08 18.75
CA TYR A 201 27.20 12.16 17.89
C TYR A 201 27.71 12.82 16.62
N TYR A 202 27.46 14.13 16.44
CA TYR A 202 27.80 14.85 15.22
C TYR A 202 29.16 15.54 15.32
N THR A 203 30.08 15.21 14.43
CA THR A 203 31.38 15.89 14.31
C THR A 203 31.72 16.12 12.83
N GLU A 204 31.97 17.38 12.45
CA GLU A 204 32.48 17.76 11.11
C GLU A 204 31.69 17.18 9.90
N GLY A 205 30.36 17.06 10.00
CA GLY A 205 29.54 16.52 8.89
C GLY A 205 29.20 15.04 9.00
N ILE A 206 29.74 14.34 10.00
CA ILE A 206 29.60 12.89 10.18
C ILE A 206 28.95 12.60 11.54
N TYR A 207 28.02 11.66 11.57
CA TYR A 207 27.51 11.07 12.79
C TYR A 207 28.30 9.80 13.15
N ALA A 208 28.87 9.78 14.35
CA ALA A 208 29.66 8.68 14.90
C ALA A 208 29.19 8.32 16.32
N ILE A 209 28.86 7.05 16.57
CA ILE A 209 28.47 6.55 17.90
C ILE A 209 29.30 5.33 18.28
N ASP A 210 29.87 5.35 19.49
CA ASP A 210 30.49 4.19 20.09
C ASP A 210 29.40 3.27 20.67
N VAL A 211 29.28 2.08 20.10
CA VAL A 211 28.28 1.08 20.52
C VAL A 211 28.89 0.00 21.42
N PRO A 212 28.21 -0.39 22.52
CA PRO A 212 28.74 -1.43 23.39
C PRO A 212 28.75 -2.80 22.70
N SER A 213 29.64 -3.67 23.16
CA SER A 213 29.68 -5.06 22.74
C SER A 213 28.77 -5.92 23.62
N ILE A 214 28.31 -7.06 23.10
CA ILE A 214 27.67 -8.10 23.90
C ILE A 214 28.68 -8.61 24.93
N ASP A 215 28.24 -8.78 26.17
CA ASP A 215 29.09 -9.30 27.25
C ASP A 215 29.57 -10.72 26.90
N GLU A 216 30.86 -11.00 27.10
CA GLU A 216 31.46 -12.29 26.73
C GLU A 216 30.72 -13.50 27.32
N ARG A 217 30.06 -13.33 28.47
CA ARG A 217 29.26 -14.39 29.12
C ARG A 217 28.02 -14.77 28.33
N ASP A 218 27.47 -13.84 27.56
CA ASP A 218 26.24 -14.02 26.79
C ASP A 218 26.53 -14.47 25.34
N VAL A 219 27.72 -14.17 24.82
CA VAL A 219 28.11 -14.39 23.41
C VAL A 219 27.86 -15.82 22.94
N ALA A 220 28.28 -16.82 23.71
CA ALA A 220 28.15 -18.23 23.30
C ALA A 220 26.69 -18.64 23.16
N ALA A 221 25.86 -18.30 24.15
CA ALA A 221 24.45 -18.66 24.16
C ALA A 221 23.67 -17.91 23.05
N PHE A 222 23.94 -16.62 22.84
CA PHE A 222 23.26 -15.87 21.80
C PHE A 222 23.68 -16.31 20.39
N LYS A 223 24.92 -16.73 20.22
CA LYS A 223 25.38 -17.29 18.94
C LYS A 223 24.66 -18.59 18.58
N GLU A 224 24.41 -19.47 19.55
CA GLU A 224 23.61 -20.69 19.33
C GLU A 224 22.18 -20.37 18.88
N VAL A 225 21.57 -19.31 19.43
CA VAL A 225 20.26 -18.83 18.96
C VAL A 225 20.33 -18.37 17.52
N LEU A 226 21.30 -17.50 17.19
CA LEU A 226 21.42 -16.92 15.84
C LEU A 226 21.50 -18.00 14.77
N GLU A 227 22.31 -19.04 15.01
CA GLU A 227 22.57 -20.14 14.07
C GLU A 227 21.32 -21.00 13.76
N ILE A 228 20.21 -20.85 14.49
CA ILE A 228 18.95 -21.56 14.20
C ILE A 228 18.36 -21.13 12.86
N LYS A 229 18.51 -19.85 12.47
CA LYS A 229 17.97 -19.33 11.21
C LYS A 229 18.99 -18.49 10.46
N ASN A 230 18.91 -18.57 9.15
CA ASN A 230 19.69 -17.73 8.23
C ASN A 230 19.11 -16.32 8.08
N PHE A 231 17.85 -16.13 8.47
CA PHE A 231 17.12 -14.87 8.41
C PHE A 231 16.22 -14.74 9.63
N TRP A 232 16.23 -13.56 10.23
CA TRP A 232 15.47 -13.21 11.42
C TRP A 232 14.73 -11.90 11.19
N PHE A 233 13.50 -11.77 11.68
CA PHE A 233 12.89 -10.46 11.85
C PHE A 233 13.39 -9.83 13.15
N THR A 234 13.61 -8.52 13.16
CA THR A 234 14.20 -7.83 14.32
C THR A 234 13.36 -8.01 15.59
N ASP A 235 12.03 -7.98 15.48
CA ASP A 235 11.14 -8.15 16.64
C ASP A 235 11.29 -9.53 17.30
N GLU A 236 11.51 -10.58 16.48
CA GLU A 236 11.76 -11.93 16.97
C GLU A 236 13.14 -12.01 17.63
N LEU A 237 14.12 -11.36 17.01
CA LEU A 237 15.49 -11.41 17.44
C LEU A 237 15.74 -10.62 18.73
N GLU A 238 15.06 -9.48 18.91
CA GLU A 238 15.06 -8.69 20.15
C GLU A 238 14.53 -9.51 21.32
N ARG A 239 13.43 -10.25 21.14
CA ARG A 239 12.87 -11.13 22.19
C ARG A 239 13.84 -12.23 22.60
N GLU A 240 14.51 -12.86 21.65
CA GLU A 240 15.51 -13.88 21.98
C GLU A 240 16.77 -13.26 22.61
N PHE A 241 17.16 -12.04 22.19
CA PHE A 241 18.26 -11.30 22.80
C PHE A 241 17.99 -10.99 24.27
N GLU A 242 16.84 -10.38 24.60
CA GLU A 242 16.43 -10.06 25.98
C GLU A 242 16.38 -11.29 26.89
N LYS A 243 15.98 -12.43 26.32
CA LYS A 243 15.84 -13.70 27.03
C LYS A 243 17.19 -14.36 27.34
N VAL A 244 18.15 -14.26 26.43
CA VAL A 244 19.43 -14.99 26.52
C VAL A 244 20.57 -14.12 27.06
N CYS A 245 20.59 -12.83 26.71
CA CYS A 245 21.66 -11.90 27.05
C CYS A 245 21.40 -11.16 28.38
N ILE A 246 21.42 -11.89 29.50
CA ILE A 246 21.08 -11.33 30.83
C ILE A 246 22.17 -10.42 31.43
N HIS A 247 23.38 -10.41 30.85
CA HIS A 247 24.51 -9.62 31.34
C HIS A 247 24.84 -8.43 30.44
N SER A 248 24.32 -8.43 29.22
CA SER A 248 24.48 -7.36 28.23
C SER A 248 23.44 -6.26 28.44
N SER A 249 23.80 -5.02 28.11
CA SER A 249 22.82 -3.94 28.03
C SER A 249 22.02 -4.04 26.74
N ASP A 250 20.81 -3.50 26.70
CA ASP A 250 19.97 -3.43 25.48
C ASP A 250 20.71 -2.76 24.31
N ASP A 251 21.55 -1.75 24.61
CA ASP A 251 22.37 -1.07 23.60
C ASP A 251 23.40 -1.98 22.89
N ALA A 252 23.66 -3.18 23.40
CA ALA A 252 24.52 -4.18 22.76
C ALA A 252 23.82 -4.87 21.56
N PHE A 253 22.52 -4.66 21.38
CA PHE A 253 21.77 -4.99 20.18
C PHE A 253 22.06 -3.96 19.07
N ASN A 254 23.18 -4.13 18.38
CA ASN A 254 23.64 -3.19 17.35
C ASN A 254 24.43 -3.88 16.23
N SER A 255 24.49 -3.25 15.05
CA SER A 255 25.10 -3.85 13.86
C SER A 255 26.56 -4.29 14.07
N ALA A 256 27.34 -3.57 14.87
CA ALA A 256 28.73 -3.96 15.15
C ALA A 256 28.83 -5.27 15.95
N ALA A 257 27.92 -5.49 16.91
CA ALA A 257 27.85 -6.72 17.67
C ALA A 257 27.41 -7.91 16.81
N PHE A 258 26.35 -7.74 16.01
CA PHE A 258 25.90 -8.78 15.08
C PHE A 258 26.98 -9.14 14.06
N LYS A 259 27.73 -8.14 13.55
CA LYS A 259 28.82 -8.38 12.60
C LYS A 259 29.91 -9.27 13.18
N ARG A 260 30.24 -9.10 14.47
CA ARG A 260 31.20 -9.97 15.18
C ARG A 260 30.69 -11.41 15.33
N LEU A 261 29.37 -11.60 15.37
CA LEU A 261 28.72 -12.90 15.47
C LEU A 261 28.43 -13.55 14.10
N GLY A 262 28.80 -12.89 12.99
CA GLY A 262 28.61 -13.41 11.65
C GLY A 262 27.22 -13.16 11.06
N TYR A 263 26.52 -12.12 11.54
CA TYR A 263 25.24 -11.68 11.02
C TYR A 263 25.30 -10.21 10.64
N THR A 264 24.62 -9.85 9.56
CA THR A 264 24.35 -8.44 9.24
C THR A 264 22.96 -8.10 9.77
N LEU A 265 22.93 -7.23 10.77
CA LEU A 265 21.70 -6.62 11.26
C LEU A 265 21.32 -5.49 10.30
N ASN A 266 20.19 -5.69 9.63
CA ASN A 266 19.53 -4.66 8.87
C ASN A 266 18.31 -4.19 9.65
N MET A 267 17.75 -3.14 9.10
CA MET A 267 16.62 -2.48 9.67
C MET A 267 15.39 -3.42 9.49
N GLY A 268 14.86 -3.98 10.58
CA GLY A 268 13.66 -4.84 10.62
C GLY A 268 13.94 -6.33 10.39
N TYR A 269 15.17 -6.69 10.02
CA TYR A 269 15.59 -8.08 9.87
C TYR A 269 17.11 -8.24 9.99
N ALA A 270 17.60 -9.42 10.33
CA ALA A 270 19.01 -9.79 10.26
C ALA A 270 19.18 -11.02 9.36
N TYR A 271 20.34 -11.13 8.70
CA TYR A 271 20.67 -12.30 7.90
C TYR A 271 22.11 -12.73 8.11
N ASN A 272 22.37 -14.02 7.86
CA ASN A 272 23.67 -14.62 8.04
C ASN A 272 24.68 -14.08 7.01
N ASP A 273 25.89 -13.71 7.47
CA ASP A 273 26.93 -13.12 6.63
C ASP A 273 27.45 -14.06 5.53
N ILE A 274 27.19 -15.37 5.61
CA ILE A 274 27.57 -16.32 4.55
C ILE A 274 27.04 -15.90 3.17
N TYR A 275 25.90 -15.20 3.13
CA TYR A 275 25.27 -14.76 1.88
C TYR A 275 25.89 -13.47 1.32
N SER A 276 26.68 -12.72 2.10
CA SER A 276 27.24 -11.40 1.75
C SER A 276 26.23 -10.27 1.46
N SER A 277 24.99 -10.58 1.07
CA SER A 277 23.88 -9.64 0.93
C SER A 277 22.53 -10.35 1.12
N VAL A 278 21.49 -9.60 1.48
CA VAL A 278 20.14 -10.17 1.62
C VAL A 278 19.56 -10.65 0.27
N VAL A 279 19.96 -10.01 -0.84
CA VAL A 279 19.54 -10.45 -2.18
C VAL A 279 20.12 -11.83 -2.50
N ASN A 280 21.38 -12.08 -2.13
CA ASN A 280 21.99 -13.40 -2.29
C ASN A 280 21.34 -14.45 -1.37
N TYR A 281 20.86 -14.04 -0.19
CA TYR A 281 20.06 -14.92 0.67
C TYR A 281 18.74 -15.30 -0.04
N PHE A 282 18.03 -14.34 -0.62
CA PHE A 282 16.82 -14.63 -1.40
C PHE A 282 17.14 -15.56 -2.57
N ASP A 283 18.22 -15.32 -3.30
CA ASP A 283 18.63 -16.16 -4.44
C ASP A 283 18.96 -17.60 -4.02
N ALA A 284 19.66 -17.78 -2.89
CA ALA A 284 20.08 -19.10 -2.44
C ALA A 284 18.93 -19.90 -1.79
N GLU A 285 18.09 -19.25 -0.98
CA GLU A 285 17.14 -19.94 -0.11
C GLU A 285 15.70 -19.88 -0.65
N LEU A 286 15.35 -18.90 -1.47
CA LEU A 286 13.98 -18.68 -1.96
C LEU A 286 13.87 -18.87 -3.48
N PHE A 287 14.74 -18.21 -4.25
CA PHE A 287 14.77 -18.27 -5.73
C PHE A 287 15.72 -19.34 -6.26
N SER A 288 15.93 -20.42 -5.50
CA SER A 288 16.69 -21.60 -5.93
C SER A 288 15.78 -22.77 -6.34
N SER A 289 14.49 -22.68 -6.03
CA SER A 289 13.51 -23.72 -6.33
C SER A 289 12.87 -23.55 -7.71
N ASP A 290 12.50 -24.65 -8.34
CA ASP A 290 11.78 -24.62 -9.64
C ASP A 290 10.39 -24.01 -9.55
N ILE A 291 9.77 -24.07 -8.36
CA ILE A 291 8.47 -23.48 -8.05
C ILE A 291 8.63 -22.65 -6.77
N VAL A 292 8.16 -21.41 -6.81
CA VAL A 292 8.12 -20.50 -5.67
C VAL A 292 6.67 -20.07 -5.48
N ASP A 293 6.05 -20.54 -4.40
CA ASP A 293 4.71 -20.09 -3.99
C ASP A 293 4.84 -18.99 -2.94
N LEU A 294 4.51 -17.76 -3.31
CA LEU A 294 4.58 -16.63 -2.39
C LEU A 294 3.53 -16.71 -1.28
N ASN A 295 2.51 -17.55 -1.41
CA ASN A 295 1.52 -17.77 -0.35
C ASN A 295 2.06 -18.60 0.82
N GLU A 296 3.12 -19.39 0.59
CA GLU A 296 3.75 -20.22 1.62
C GLU A 296 4.85 -19.46 2.39
N LEU A 297 5.25 -18.29 1.92
CA LEU A 297 6.27 -17.45 2.56
C LEU A 297 5.67 -16.59 3.68
N ASP A 298 6.50 -16.22 4.66
CA ASP A 298 6.11 -15.26 5.69
C ASP A 298 5.69 -13.93 5.03
N ARG A 299 4.47 -13.46 5.33
CA ARG A 299 3.91 -12.24 4.75
C ARG A 299 4.79 -11.01 4.98
N ARG A 300 5.47 -10.94 6.13
CA ARG A 300 6.41 -9.86 6.45
C ARG A 300 7.59 -9.83 5.49
N LEU A 301 8.03 -11.00 5.02
CA LEU A 301 9.12 -11.14 4.04
C LEU A 301 8.67 -10.67 2.67
N VAL A 302 7.50 -11.13 2.21
CA VAL A 302 6.95 -10.79 0.89
C VAL A 302 6.64 -9.30 0.78
N ASN A 303 6.32 -8.65 1.90
CA ASN A 303 6.06 -7.21 1.95
C ASN A 303 7.34 -6.36 2.05
N LEU A 304 8.53 -6.95 2.23
CA LEU A 304 9.77 -6.16 2.24
C LEU A 304 10.00 -5.52 0.86
N SER A 305 10.24 -4.20 0.85
CA SER A 305 10.55 -3.46 -0.38
C SER A 305 11.74 -4.06 -1.16
N ILE A 306 12.78 -4.52 -0.44
CA ILE A 306 13.95 -5.17 -1.04
C ILE A 306 13.63 -6.54 -1.62
N PHE A 307 12.71 -7.30 -1.02
CA PHE A 307 12.24 -8.57 -1.55
C PHE A 307 11.43 -8.33 -2.84
N ASN A 308 10.49 -7.39 -2.82
CA ASN A 308 9.70 -7.01 -3.99
C ASN A 308 10.58 -6.52 -5.15
N SER A 309 11.63 -5.75 -4.85
CA SER A 309 12.60 -5.30 -5.85
C SER A 309 13.40 -6.47 -6.45
N ALA A 310 13.84 -7.42 -5.61
CA ALA A 310 14.53 -8.63 -6.08
C ALA A 310 13.60 -9.52 -6.92
N LEU A 311 12.37 -9.77 -6.47
CA LEU A 311 11.35 -10.52 -7.19
C LEU A 311 11.02 -9.88 -8.55
N TYR A 312 10.84 -8.56 -8.59
CA TYR A 312 10.60 -7.81 -9.82
C TYR A 312 11.74 -8.04 -10.82
N LYS A 313 12.99 -7.95 -10.35
CA LYS A 313 14.16 -8.23 -11.19
C LYS A 313 14.16 -9.65 -11.74
N LYS A 314 13.90 -10.67 -10.91
CA LYS A 314 13.78 -12.07 -11.34
C LYS A 314 12.72 -12.28 -12.42
N LYS A 315 11.58 -11.58 -12.30
CA LYS A 315 10.51 -11.57 -13.31
C LYS A 315 10.97 -10.92 -14.63
N MET A 316 11.65 -9.77 -14.56
CA MET A 316 12.10 -9.03 -15.75
C MET A 316 13.26 -9.70 -16.47
N ASP A 317 14.16 -10.36 -15.74
CA ASP A 317 15.27 -11.14 -16.29
C ASP A 317 14.78 -12.49 -16.89
N LEU A 318 13.47 -12.77 -16.82
CA LEU A 318 12.81 -14.00 -17.26
C LEU A 318 13.38 -15.26 -16.58
N GLU A 319 13.94 -15.12 -15.38
CA GLU A 319 14.36 -16.26 -14.55
C GLU A 319 13.13 -17.03 -14.05
N TYR A 320 12.06 -16.29 -13.73
CA TYR A 320 10.78 -16.83 -13.26
C TYR A 320 9.60 -16.26 -14.04
N ILE A 321 8.65 -17.12 -14.36
CA ILE A 321 7.36 -16.77 -14.97
C ILE A 321 6.27 -17.04 -13.94
N GLU A 322 5.39 -16.06 -13.73
CA GLU A 322 4.22 -16.25 -12.88
C GLU A 322 3.13 -16.99 -13.67
N VAL A 323 2.77 -18.21 -13.25
CA VAL A 323 1.86 -19.10 -13.99
C VAL A 323 0.44 -19.12 -13.43
N ALA A 324 0.30 -18.67 -12.18
CA ALA A 324 -0.95 -18.44 -11.47
C ALA A 324 -0.68 -17.33 -10.44
N PRO A 325 -1.71 -16.68 -9.87
CA PRO A 325 -1.51 -15.61 -8.91
C PRO A 325 -0.55 -16.04 -7.79
N LYS A 326 0.55 -15.29 -7.61
CA LYS A 326 1.58 -15.54 -6.58
C LYS A 326 2.37 -16.86 -6.72
N ILE A 327 2.17 -17.62 -7.79
CA ILE A 327 2.92 -18.85 -8.07
C ILE A 327 3.88 -18.61 -9.23
N LEU A 328 5.18 -18.66 -8.93
CA LEU A 328 6.25 -18.51 -9.91
C LEU A 328 6.88 -19.85 -10.24
N ILE A 329 7.23 -20.04 -11.51
CA ILE A 329 7.94 -21.22 -12.00
C ILE A 329 9.21 -20.76 -12.73
N SER A 330 10.33 -21.45 -12.47
CA SER A 330 11.61 -21.18 -13.14
C SER A 330 11.47 -21.37 -14.65
N ILE A 331 12.19 -20.59 -15.47
CA ILE A 331 12.11 -20.72 -16.93
C ILE A 331 12.47 -22.13 -17.43
N SER A 332 13.39 -22.82 -16.74
CA SER A 332 13.75 -24.21 -16.99
C SER A 332 12.57 -25.14 -16.77
N GLN A 333 11.83 -24.96 -15.68
CA GLN A 333 10.66 -25.77 -15.37
C GLN A 333 9.46 -25.42 -16.26
N VAL A 334 9.32 -24.15 -16.69
CA VAL A 334 8.33 -23.75 -17.71
C VAL A 334 8.61 -24.47 -19.03
N GLU A 335 9.87 -24.56 -19.46
CA GLU A 335 10.25 -25.30 -20.67
C GLU A 335 9.95 -26.79 -20.53
N TYR A 336 10.23 -27.39 -19.37
CA TYR A 336 9.95 -28.80 -19.10
C TYR A 336 8.45 -29.13 -19.11
N VAL A 337 7.62 -28.30 -18.45
CA VAL A 337 6.18 -28.56 -18.28
C VAL A 337 5.35 -28.15 -19.50
N TYR A 338 5.65 -26.99 -20.09
CA TYR A 338 4.84 -26.40 -21.16
C TYR A 338 5.50 -26.47 -22.54
N GLY A 339 6.78 -26.86 -22.64
CA GLY A 339 7.53 -26.79 -23.90
C GLY A 339 7.74 -25.35 -24.39
N ILE A 340 7.66 -24.37 -23.49
CA ILE A 340 7.83 -22.93 -23.77
C ILE A 340 9.27 -22.55 -23.44
N THR A 341 10.07 -22.31 -24.47
CA THR A 341 11.45 -21.87 -24.31
C THR A 341 11.52 -20.36 -24.04
N ILE A 342 12.66 -19.87 -23.54
CA ILE A 342 12.91 -18.42 -23.44
C ILE A 342 12.78 -17.70 -24.81
N SER A 343 13.09 -18.40 -25.92
CA SER A 343 12.88 -17.83 -27.25
C SER A 343 11.40 -17.67 -27.58
N ASP A 344 10.54 -18.56 -27.10
CA ASP A 344 9.10 -18.47 -27.32
C ASP A 344 8.48 -17.36 -26.47
N VAL A 345 8.92 -17.20 -25.21
CA VAL A 345 8.58 -16.05 -24.35
C VAL A 345 8.90 -14.74 -25.08
N LYS A 346 10.12 -14.59 -25.62
CA LYS A 346 10.51 -13.39 -26.38
C LYS A 346 9.72 -13.20 -27.67
N LYS A 347 9.25 -14.27 -28.32
CA LYS A 347 8.35 -14.15 -29.50
C LYS A 347 6.98 -13.64 -29.08
N LEU A 348 6.42 -14.15 -27.98
CA LEU A 348 5.15 -13.69 -27.41
C LEU A 348 5.22 -12.21 -27.04
N GLN A 349 6.29 -11.80 -26.35
CA GLN A 349 6.53 -10.40 -26.01
C GLN A 349 6.60 -9.50 -27.26
N LYS A 350 7.32 -9.93 -28.30
CA LYS A 350 7.35 -9.19 -29.59
C LYS A 350 6.02 -9.19 -30.33
N TRP A 351 5.23 -10.25 -30.18
CA TRP A 351 3.93 -10.38 -30.83
C TRP A 351 2.94 -9.37 -30.23
N VAL A 352 2.84 -9.29 -28.90
CA VAL A 352 1.89 -8.39 -28.23
C VAL A 352 2.21 -6.91 -28.50
N LEU A 353 3.48 -6.56 -28.73
CA LEU A 353 3.86 -5.20 -29.12
C LEU A 353 3.29 -4.76 -30.49
N LYS A 354 2.89 -5.71 -31.35
CA LYS A 354 2.29 -5.44 -32.67
C LYS A 354 0.77 -5.35 -32.65
N CYS A 355 0.12 -5.72 -31.55
CA CYS A 355 -1.34 -5.63 -31.44
C CYS A 355 -1.79 -4.16 -31.43
N GLU A 356 -2.92 -3.81 -32.04
CA GLU A 356 -3.34 -2.40 -32.10
C GLU A 356 -4.17 -1.96 -30.90
N ASP A 357 -4.66 -2.89 -30.08
CA ASP A 357 -5.51 -2.59 -28.93
C ASP A 357 -4.78 -1.72 -27.91
N LYS A 358 -5.50 -0.71 -27.44
CA LYS A 358 -5.01 0.26 -26.45
C LYS A 358 -4.86 -0.38 -25.07
N TYR A 359 -5.89 -1.10 -24.65
CA TYR A 359 -5.92 -1.87 -23.40
C TYR A 359 -6.15 -3.34 -23.73
N PHE A 360 -5.38 -4.21 -23.11
CA PHE A 360 -5.43 -5.63 -23.45
C PHE A 360 -4.91 -6.52 -22.31
N ASN A 361 -5.18 -7.81 -22.42
CA ASN A 361 -4.48 -8.87 -21.71
C ASN A 361 -4.57 -10.15 -22.56
N ALA A 362 -4.11 -11.29 -22.04
CA ALA A 362 -4.21 -12.51 -22.83
C ALA A 362 -5.66 -12.88 -23.17
N HIS A 363 -6.61 -12.67 -22.26
CA HIS A 363 -8.03 -12.95 -22.49
C HIS A 363 -8.56 -12.19 -23.71
N SER A 364 -8.40 -10.87 -23.74
CA SER A 364 -8.91 -10.03 -24.84
C SER A 364 -8.20 -10.30 -26.19
N LEU A 365 -6.99 -10.86 -26.13
CA LEU A 365 -6.18 -11.20 -27.31
C LEU A 365 -6.26 -12.67 -27.71
N TRP A 366 -6.96 -13.52 -26.94
CA TRP A 366 -6.80 -14.98 -27.00
C TRP A 366 -7.13 -15.58 -28.36
N ASN A 367 -8.19 -15.09 -29.01
CA ASN A 367 -8.59 -15.54 -30.34
C ASN A 367 -7.50 -15.27 -31.39
N ARG A 368 -6.91 -14.06 -31.38
CA ARG A 368 -5.80 -13.71 -32.29
C ARG A 368 -4.52 -14.45 -31.96
N LEU A 369 -4.28 -14.71 -30.67
CA LEU A 369 -3.15 -15.52 -30.24
C LEU A 369 -3.30 -16.97 -30.73
N SER A 370 -4.52 -17.50 -30.73
CA SER A 370 -4.79 -18.86 -31.20
C SER A 370 -4.49 -19.02 -32.69
N GLU A 371 -4.77 -18.01 -33.50
CA GLU A 371 -4.40 -17.99 -34.93
C GLU A 371 -2.88 -17.98 -35.15
N SER A 372 -2.09 -17.54 -34.17
CA SER A 372 -0.62 -17.48 -34.25
C SER A 372 0.09 -18.78 -33.85
N GLY A 373 -0.65 -19.79 -33.36
CA GLY A 373 -0.12 -21.11 -32.99
C GLY A 373 0.55 -21.20 -31.61
N PHE A 374 0.53 -20.13 -30.80
CA PHE A 374 1.08 -20.15 -29.44
C PHE A 374 0.12 -20.70 -28.38
N SER A 375 -1.19 -20.68 -28.63
CA SER A 375 -2.21 -21.05 -27.64
C SER A 375 -2.11 -22.52 -27.18
N GLU A 376 -1.74 -23.44 -28.09
CA GLU A 376 -1.58 -24.86 -27.78
C GLU A 376 -0.49 -25.10 -26.72
N LYS A 377 0.65 -24.39 -26.83
CA LYS A 377 1.73 -24.49 -25.84
C LYS A 377 1.33 -23.91 -24.47
N LEU A 378 0.51 -22.86 -24.48
CA LEU A 378 0.06 -22.18 -23.27
C LEU A 378 -1.02 -22.95 -22.50
N GLN A 379 -1.58 -24.04 -23.07
CA GLN A 379 -2.60 -24.88 -22.44
C GLN A 379 -3.79 -24.08 -21.87
N ASN A 380 -4.24 -23.04 -22.57
CA ASN A 380 -5.30 -22.12 -22.10
C ASN A 380 -4.97 -21.32 -20.83
N ASN A 381 -3.70 -21.22 -20.45
CA ASN A 381 -3.28 -20.41 -19.32
C ASN A 381 -3.12 -18.93 -19.73
N GLU A 382 -4.24 -18.21 -19.67
CA GLU A 382 -4.30 -16.78 -19.97
C GLU A 382 -3.55 -15.93 -18.94
N TRP A 383 -3.51 -16.36 -17.67
CA TRP A 383 -2.77 -15.67 -16.62
C TRP A 383 -1.28 -15.65 -16.92
N MET A 384 -0.70 -16.83 -17.15
CA MET A 384 0.71 -16.99 -17.53
C MET A 384 1.04 -16.17 -18.77
N CYS A 385 0.18 -16.21 -19.79
CA CYS A 385 0.38 -15.44 -21.02
C CYS A 385 0.37 -13.92 -20.76
N THR A 386 -0.55 -13.45 -19.92
CA THR A 386 -0.60 -12.03 -19.49
C THR A 386 0.65 -11.64 -18.71
N CYS A 387 1.15 -12.52 -17.84
CA CYS A 387 2.39 -12.31 -17.11
C CYS A 387 3.61 -12.27 -18.06
N ILE A 388 3.68 -13.14 -19.07
CA ILE A 388 4.72 -13.09 -20.11
C ILE A 388 4.69 -11.76 -20.85
N PHE A 389 3.49 -11.27 -21.22
CA PHE A 389 3.34 -9.99 -21.90
C PHE A 389 3.88 -8.83 -21.06
N ARG A 390 3.56 -8.77 -19.76
CA ARG A 390 3.99 -7.66 -18.88
C ARG A 390 5.46 -7.71 -18.44
N GLN A 391 6.15 -8.84 -18.59
CA GLN A 391 7.57 -8.99 -18.20
C GLN A 391 8.54 -8.32 -19.18
N GLN A 392 8.27 -7.06 -19.54
CA GLN A 392 9.10 -6.23 -20.41
C GLN A 392 8.82 -4.75 -20.14
N GLU A 393 9.82 -3.89 -20.33
CA GLU A 393 9.73 -2.45 -20.03
C GLU A 393 8.68 -1.70 -20.88
N ALA A 394 8.40 -2.19 -22.08
CA ALA A 394 7.50 -1.53 -23.04
C ALA A 394 6.00 -1.70 -22.71
N ILE A 395 5.66 -2.45 -21.65
CA ILE A 395 4.28 -2.74 -21.26
C ILE A 395 4.09 -2.38 -19.79
N ALA A 396 3.17 -1.44 -19.55
CA ALA A 396 2.64 -1.14 -18.24
C ALA A 396 1.51 -2.11 -17.88
N SER A 397 1.34 -2.38 -16.58
CA SER A 397 0.30 -3.26 -16.07
C SER A 397 -0.46 -2.62 -14.91
N LEU A 398 -1.76 -2.85 -14.87
CA LEU A 398 -2.68 -2.45 -13.81
C LEU A 398 -3.31 -3.72 -13.26
N GLN A 399 -3.07 -3.99 -11.99
CA GLN A 399 -3.73 -5.08 -11.29
C GLN A 399 -5.15 -4.64 -10.95
N VAL A 400 -6.13 -5.48 -11.27
CA VAL A 400 -7.53 -5.27 -10.88
C VAL A 400 -8.07 -6.55 -10.25
N ALA A 401 -9.25 -6.47 -9.63
CA ALA A 401 -9.87 -7.63 -9.01
C ALA A 401 -9.98 -8.79 -10.01
N GLY A 402 -9.32 -9.91 -9.70
CA GLY A 402 -9.35 -11.13 -10.52
C GLY A 402 -8.52 -11.11 -11.81
N GLY A 403 -7.81 -10.03 -12.16
CA GLY A 403 -7.08 -9.97 -13.43
C GLY A 403 -6.06 -8.84 -13.55
N ILE A 404 -5.37 -8.80 -14.68
CA ILE A 404 -4.36 -7.78 -15.01
C ILE A 404 -4.75 -7.16 -16.35
N ILE A 405 -4.70 -5.83 -16.43
CA ILE A 405 -4.91 -5.06 -17.66
C ILE A 405 -3.59 -4.42 -18.07
N LEU A 406 -3.25 -4.51 -19.34
CA LEU A 406 -1.99 -4.04 -19.91
C LEU A 406 -2.21 -2.85 -20.84
N CYS A 407 -1.21 -1.97 -20.91
CA CYS A 407 -1.12 -0.88 -21.87
C CYS A 407 0.35 -0.63 -22.24
N ARG A 408 0.61 0.05 -23.36
CA ARG A 408 1.98 0.42 -23.77
C ARG A 408 2.47 1.71 -23.12
N GLU A 409 1.57 2.53 -22.61
CA GLU A 409 1.88 3.84 -22.02
C GLU A 409 1.36 3.88 -20.58
N TYR A 410 2.28 3.94 -19.61
CA TYR A 410 1.93 3.99 -18.19
C TYR A 410 1.02 5.18 -17.85
N SER A 411 1.28 6.35 -18.45
CA SER A 411 0.47 7.56 -18.24
C SER A 411 -0.98 7.44 -18.71
N GLU A 412 -1.27 6.47 -19.59
CA GLU A 412 -2.62 6.20 -20.07
C GLU A 412 -3.30 5.03 -19.35
N LEU A 413 -2.57 4.30 -18.49
CA LEU A 413 -3.09 3.12 -17.82
C LEU A 413 -3.78 3.51 -16.50
N ASN A 414 -5.05 3.85 -16.61
CA ASN A 414 -5.91 4.19 -15.48
C ASN A 414 -7.32 3.62 -15.68
N PHE A 415 -7.93 3.17 -14.59
CA PHE A 415 -9.28 2.59 -14.58
C PHE A 415 -10.34 3.44 -15.33
N GLY A 416 -10.39 4.74 -15.07
CA GLY A 416 -11.34 5.66 -15.72
C GLY A 416 -11.13 5.78 -17.23
N LEU A 417 -9.87 5.81 -17.68
CA LEU A 417 -9.54 5.87 -19.11
C LEU A 417 -9.87 4.55 -19.83
N ILE A 418 -9.76 3.41 -19.13
CA ILE A 418 -10.16 2.10 -19.66
C ILE A 418 -11.67 2.05 -19.87
N CYS A 419 -12.45 2.46 -18.87
CA CYS A 419 -13.91 2.53 -18.98
C CYS A 419 -14.36 3.49 -20.07
N LYS A 420 -13.73 4.68 -20.16
CA LYS A 420 -13.95 5.62 -21.26
C LYS A 420 -13.76 4.95 -22.62
N TRP A 421 -12.64 4.25 -22.81
CA TRP A 421 -12.35 3.54 -24.06
C TRP A 421 -13.39 2.46 -24.40
N LEU A 422 -13.85 1.70 -23.40
CA LEU A 422 -14.91 0.71 -23.60
C LEU A 422 -16.21 1.36 -24.09
N VAL A 423 -16.60 2.47 -23.48
CA VAL A 423 -17.83 3.19 -23.85
C VAL A 423 -17.69 3.90 -25.20
N GLU A 424 -16.53 4.46 -25.52
CA GLU A 424 -16.28 5.05 -26.85
C GLU A 424 -16.39 3.99 -27.97
N LYS A 425 -16.00 2.74 -27.69
CA LYS A 425 -16.08 1.62 -28.65
C LYS A 425 -17.47 1.01 -28.78
N ASN A 426 -18.25 0.98 -27.69
CA ASN A 426 -19.52 0.23 -27.63
C ASN A 426 -20.77 1.13 -27.46
N GLY A 427 -20.59 2.44 -27.31
CA GLY A 427 -21.65 3.38 -27.01
C GLY A 427 -21.96 3.48 -25.51
N ARG A 428 -22.73 4.52 -25.13
CA ARG A 428 -23.20 4.71 -23.76
C ARG A 428 -24.06 3.54 -23.31
N MET A 429 -23.94 3.15 -22.05
CA MET A 429 -24.68 2.01 -21.47
C MET A 429 -24.91 2.20 -19.97
N THR A 430 -25.71 1.31 -19.37
CA THR A 430 -25.91 1.29 -17.92
C THR A 430 -24.60 0.91 -17.20
N ILE A 431 -24.44 1.28 -15.94
CA ILE A 431 -23.28 0.95 -15.12
C ILE A 431 -23.12 -0.56 -14.95
N GLN A 432 -24.25 -1.28 -14.87
CA GLN A 432 -24.28 -2.73 -14.84
C GLN A 432 -23.69 -3.33 -16.12
N ASN A 433 -24.12 -2.82 -17.29
CA ASN A 433 -23.64 -3.30 -18.57
C ASN A 433 -22.17 -2.92 -18.80
N LEU A 434 -21.74 -1.74 -18.34
CA LEU A 434 -20.33 -1.36 -18.38
C LEU A 434 -19.49 -2.29 -17.52
N THR A 435 -20.00 -2.71 -16.36
CA THR A 435 -19.32 -3.67 -15.47
C THR A 435 -19.20 -5.04 -16.08
N LEU A 436 -20.29 -5.56 -16.66
CA LEU A 436 -20.25 -6.81 -17.41
C LEU A 436 -19.27 -6.73 -18.57
N LEU A 437 -19.35 -5.67 -19.38
CA LEU A 437 -18.43 -5.47 -20.50
C LEU A 437 -16.96 -5.38 -20.06
N PHE A 438 -16.67 -4.67 -18.97
CA PHE A 438 -15.32 -4.56 -18.43
C PHE A 438 -14.80 -5.93 -17.99
N ASN A 439 -15.58 -6.65 -17.20
CA ASN A 439 -15.22 -7.97 -16.69
C ASN A 439 -15.08 -9.01 -17.79
N ASP A 440 -16.00 -9.03 -18.76
CA ASP A 440 -15.95 -9.94 -19.90
C ASP A 440 -14.78 -9.62 -20.83
N THR A 441 -14.44 -8.34 -21.02
CA THR A 441 -13.33 -7.96 -21.91
C THR A 441 -11.98 -8.40 -21.36
N PHE A 442 -11.80 -8.35 -20.04
CA PHE A 442 -10.50 -8.58 -19.41
C PHE A 442 -10.45 -9.81 -18.50
N SER A 443 -11.51 -10.61 -18.42
CA SER A 443 -11.66 -11.71 -17.45
C SER A 443 -11.38 -11.25 -16.00
N THR A 444 -12.02 -10.16 -15.59
CA THR A 444 -11.87 -9.57 -14.25
C THR A 444 -13.14 -9.78 -13.41
N ARG A 445 -13.08 -9.40 -12.14
CA ARG A 445 -14.18 -9.53 -11.15
C ARG A 445 -14.41 -8.21 -10.42
N VAL A 446 -14.39 -7.11 -11.15
CA VAL A 446 -14.61 -5.79 -10.57
C VAL A 446 -16.09 -5.63 -10.24
N LEU A 447 -16.38 -5.15 -9.03
CA LEU A 447 -17.73 -4.88 -8.57
C LEU A 447 -18.31 -3.62 -9.24
N VAL A 448 -19.63 -3.62 -9.42
CA VAL A 448 -20.37 -2.50 -10.05
C VAL A 448 -20.14 -1.20 -9.28
N SER A 449 -20.16 -1.27 -7.94
CA SER A 449 -19.89 -0.12 -7.06
C SER A 449 -18.54 0.53 -7.36
N LYS A 450 -17.50 -0.27 -7.61
CA LYS A 450 -16.16 0.23 -7.92
C LYS A 450 -16.09 0.91 -9.29
N ILE A 451 -16.82 0.41 -10.29
CA ILE A 451 -16.90 1.10 -11.59
C ILE A 451 -17.69 2.40 -11.43
N ALA A 452 -18.78 2.37 -10.66
CA ALA A 452 -19.61 3.55 -10.39
C ALA A 452 -18.80 4.68 -9.74
N GLU A 453 -18.07 4.36 -8.66
CA GLU A 453 -17.16 5.27 -7.96
C GLU A 453 -16.18 5.92 -8.95
N LYS A 454 -15.49 5.12 -9.77
CA LYS A 454 -14.50 5.62 -10.72
C LYS A 454 -15.17 6.49 -11.80
N MET A 455 -16.34 6.10 -12.31
CA MET A 455 -17.05 6.91 -13.31
C MET A 455 -17.44 8.28 -12.76
N LYS A 456 -17.85 8.35 -11.50
CA LYS A 456 -18.17 9.62 -10.86
C LYS A 456 -16.91 10.44 -10.53
N ALA A 457 -15.89 9.81 -9.92
CA ALA A 457 -14.64 10.46 -9.54
C ALA A 457 -13.87 11.07 -10.73
N TYR A 458 -14.02 10.50 -11.93
CA TYR A 458 -13.43 11.05 -13.15
C TYR A 458 -14.36 12.01 -13.93
N GLY A 459 -15.54 12.33 -13.39
CA GLY A 459 -16.53 13.19 -14.06
C GLY A 459 -17.10 12.59 -15.34
N LEU A 460 -17.11 11.25 -15.43
CA LEU A 460 -17.42 10.50 -16.65
C LEU A 460 -18.86 10.00 -16.70
N TRP A 461 -19.58 10.00 -15.57
CA TRP A 461 -20.92 9.44 -15.44
C TRP A 461 -21.89 9.94 -16.51
N GLU A 462 -22.17 11.25 -16.55
CA GLU A 462 -23.14 11.85 -17.48
C GLU A 462 -22.76 11.66 -18.95
N THR A 463 -21.47 11.50 -19.22
CA THR A 463 -20.95 11.37 -20.59
C THR A 463 -21.10 9.94 -21.09
N PHE A 464 -20.92 8.95 -20.22
CA PHE A 464 -20.68 7.57 -20.61
C PHE A 464 -21.70 6.55 -20.07
N VAL A 465 -22.34 6.87 -18.96
CA VAL A 465 -23.36 6.03 -18.32
C VAL A 465 -24.75 6.54 -18.71
N THR A 466 -25.71 5.64 -18.94
CA THR A 466 -27.11 6.01 -19.25
C THR A 466 -27.99 6.12 -18.02
N ASP A 467 -27.59 5.51 -16.91
CA ASP A 467 -28.32 5.58 -15.65
C ASP A 467 -28.24 6.99 -15.07
N SER A 468 -29.32 7.45 -14.45
CA SER A 468 -29.24 8.64 -13.60
C SER A 468 -28.40 8.30 -12.36
N PHE A 469 -27.46 9.17 -12.01
CA PHE A 469 -26.65 8.96 -10.81
C PHE A 469 -27.52 8.97 -9.55
N GLU A 470 -28.50 9.89 -9.46
CA GLU A 470 -29.45 9.96 -8.35
C GLU A 470 -30.24 8.66 -8.22
N GLU A 471 -30.73 8.11 -9.34
CA GLU A 471 -31.50 6.86 -9.36
C GLU A 471 -30.63 5.65 -8.97
N TYR A 472 -29.36 5.64 -9.36
CA TYR A 472 -28.41 4.60 -8.94
C TYR A 472 -28.18 4.63 -7.43
N ILE A 473 -27.99 5.81 -6.83
CA ILE A 473 -27.82 5.97 -5.39
C ILE A 473 -29.09 5.58 -4.63
N ASP A 474 -30.26 6.02 -5.09
CA ASP A 474 -31.54 5.67 -4.46
C ASP A 474 -31.76 4.14 -4.44
N ASN A 475 -31.39 3.45 -5.53
CA ASN A 475 -31.46 1.98 -5.59
C ASN A 475 -30.44 1.29 -4.66
N LEU A 476 -29.26 1.87 -4.43
CA LEU A 476 -28.31 1.33 -3.45
C LEU A 476 -28.86 1.45 -2.03
N VAL A 477 -29.45 2.60 -1.67
CA VAL A 477 -30.03 2.84 -0.34
C VAL A 477 -31.21 1.90 -0.08
N VAL A 478 -32.10 1.72 -1.06
CA VAL A 478 -33.26 0.82 -0.95
C VAL A 478 -32.84 -0.65 -0.79
N ASN A 479 -31.76 -1.09 -1.45
CA ASN A 479 -31.26 -2.46 -1.29
C ASN A 479 -30.51 -2.68 0.03
N THR A 480 -29.86 -1.64 0.57
CA THR A 480 -29.18 -1.73 1.88
C THR A 480 -30.20 -1.89 3.03
N ASP A 481 -31.41 -1.33 2.89
CA ASP A 481 -32.52 -1.49 3.84
C ASP A 481 -33.21 -2.88 3.77
N LEU A 482 -32.95 -3.67 2.72
CA LEU A 482 -33.52 -5.02 2.53
C LEU A 482 -32.55 -6.17 2.87
N GLU A 483 -31.25 -5.89 3.04
CA GLU A 483 -30.23 -6.88 3.42
C GLU A 483 -29.98 -6.97 4.94
N LEU A 484 -30.83 -6.35 5.76
CA LEU A 484 -30.93 -6.64 7.19
C LEU A 484 -31.85 -7.85 7.41
N ASP A 485 -31.46 -9.02 6.87
CA ASP A 485 -31.91 -10.30 7.41
C ASP A 485 -30.70 -11.02 8.00
N ASP A 486 -30.65 -10.99 9.33
CA ASP A 486 -29.71 -11.73 10.18
C ASP A 486 -29.69 -13.20 9.74
N ASN A 487 -28.65 -13.69 9.04
CA ASN A 487 -28.03 -15.02 9.29
C ASN A 487 -26.96 -15.54 8.30
N ASP A 488 -26.55 -14.87 7.21
CA ASP A 488 -25.75 -15.59 6.17
C ASP A 488 -24.45 -14.89 5.67
N LEU A 489 -23.70 -14.22 6.56
CA LEU A 489 -22.40 -13.59 6.19
C LEU A 489 -21.17 -14.21 6.89
N PHE A 490 -21.26 -15.48 7.30
CA PHE A 490 -20.10 -16.31 7.64
C PHE A 490 -20.06 -17.52 6.69
N GLN A 491 -19.61 -17.29 5.46
CA GLN A 491 -18.80 -18.29 4.78
C GLN A 491 -17.39 -17.73 4.66
N GLU A 492 -16.53 -18.27 5.53
CA GLU A 492 -15.08 -18.20 5.40
C GLU A 492 -14.69 -18.72 4.01
N GLU A 493 -14.34 -17.82 3.11
CA GLU A 493 -13.50 -18.17 1.97
C GLU A 493 -12.06 -17.80 2.33
N PHE A 494 -11.32 -18.81 2.78
CA PHE A 494 -9.86 -18.79 2.83
C PHE A 494 -9.32 -18.55 1.41
N PHE A 495 -8.64 -17.43 1.21
CA PHE A 495 -7.73 -17.21 0.07
C PHE A 495 -6.52 -16.36 0.47
#